data_AF-A0A5S9R7U4-F1
#
_entry.id   AF-A0A5S9R7U4-F1
#
_cell.length_a   1.000
_cell.length_b   1.000
_cell.length_c   1.000
_cell.angle_alpha   90.00
_cell.angle_beta   90.00
_cell.angle_gamma   90.00
#
_symmetry.space_group_name_H-M   'P 1'
#
loop_
_entity.id
_entity.type
_entity.pdbx_description
1 polymer ?
#
loop_
_entity_poly.entity_id
_entity_poly.type
_entity_poly.pdbx_seq_one_letter_code
_entity_poly.pdbx_strand_id
1 'polypeptide(L)'
;MSHLPRIEGSAAWALLSPEQQADIGAIAIELVAAWACDDQLNEAAQSGDGLAHEITDLSEAYARAAGFCDAEMISALQDAVVDALPREIFFEGAVARIPSRLGPICRCCGCSASDACWGGCNWTEDDLCSSCAGSRHVFVSADRRGVISIAESVPGEDIVVIDGPENLLTTIVGSAARHGYAGMLLVPGIPEAESDAAALDALVVFQCRLRAALTSRLQTEAAP
;
A
#
# COMPACT_ATOMS: atom_id res chain seq x y z
N MET A 1 -6.94 -10.65 -12.14
CA MET A 1 -8.12 -10.89 -11.28
C MET A 1 -9.27 -10.08 -11.81
N SER A 2 -10.46 -10.65 -11.96
CA SER A 2 -11.63 -9.92 -12.50
C SER A 2 -12.30 -9.00 -11.48
N HIS A 3 -12.06 -9.24 -10.18
CA HIS A 3 -12.53 -8.39 -9.10
C HIS A 3 -11.62 -8.49 -7.85
N LEU A 4 -11.67 -7.49 -6.97
CA LEU A 4 -11.06 -7.53 -5.63
C LEU A 4 -12.00 -8.21 -4.61
N PRO A 5 -11.58 -9.28 -3.93
CA PRO A 5 -12.44 -9.94 -2.94
C PRO A 5 -12.64 -9.05 -1.72
N ARG A 6 -13.88 -9.01 -1.20
CA ARG A 6 -14.28 -8.14 -0.09
C ARG A 6 -14.74 -8.92 1.13
N ILE A 7 -14.50 -8.35 2.31
CA ILE A 7 -15.06 -8.81 3.57
C ILE A 7 -16.12 -7.82 4.05
N GLU A 8 -17.34 -8.32 4.30
CA GLU A 8 -18.40 -7.58 4.96
C GLU A 8 -18.26 -7.76 6.48
N GLY A 9 -17.70 -6.75 7.15
CA GLY A 9 -17.41 -6.84 8.59
C GLY A 9 -18.65 -7.12 9.45
N SER A 10 -19.82 -6.61 9.07
CA SER A 10 -21.08 -6.90 9.78
C SER A 10 -21.53 -8.34 9.61
N ALA A 11 -21.32 -8.95 8.44
CA ALA A 11 -21.63 -10.35 8.21
C ALA A 11 -20.65 -11.25 8.98
N ALA A 12 -19.37 -10.90 9.01
CA ALA A 12 -18.38 -11.58 9.84
C ALA A 12 -18.72 -11.50 11.33
N TRP A 13 -19.10 -10.31 11.82
CA TRP A 13 -19.54 -10.09 13.21
C TRP A 13 -20.74 -10.98 13.59
N ALA A 14 -21.69 -11.16 12.67
CA ALA A 14 -22.88 -11.97 12.92
C ALA A 14 -22.60 -13.47 13.07
N LEU A 15 -21.40 -13.95 12.70
CA LEU A 15 -20.98 -15.34 12.90
C LEU A 15 -20.45 -15.62 14.31
N LEU A 16 -20.10 -14.56 15.05
CA LEU A 16 -19.56 -14.64 16.40
C LEU A 16 -20.64 -15.00 17.42
N SER A 17 -20.26 -15.75 18.45
CA SER A 17 -21.12 -15.92 19.63
C SER A 17 -21.29 -14.60 20.39
N PRO A 18 -22.36 -14.43 21.19
CA PRO A 18 -22.53 -13.23 22.00
C PRO A 18 -21.35 -12.95 22.94
N GLU A 19 -20.68 -13.99 23.44
CA GLU A 19 -19.49 -13.87 24.29
C GLU A 19 -18.30 -13.32 23.50
N GLN A 20 -18.04 -13.86 22.31
CA GLN A 20 -16.98 -13.38 21.41
C GLN A 20 -17.25 -11.93 20.97
N GLN A 21 -18.51 -11.59 20.67
CA GLN A 21 -18.91 -10.22 20.35
C GLN A 21 -18.66 -9.26 21.52
N ALA A 22 -18.97 -9.68 22.74
CA ALA A 22 -18.74 -8.86 23.93
C ALA A 22 -17.24 -8.65 24.19
N ASP A 23 -16.43 -9.70 24.07
CA ASP A 23 -14.99 -9.66 24.28
C ASP A 23 -14.29 -8.76 23.24
N ILE A 24 -14.48 -9.04 21.95
CA ILE A 24 -13.93 -8.22 20.85
C ILE A 24 -14.44 -6.78 20.94
N GLY A 25 -15.72 -6.60 21.29
CA GLY A 25 -16.32 -5.28 21.45
C GLY A 25 -15.70 -4.48 22.59
N ALA A 26 -15.38 -5.13 23.72
CA ALA A 26 -14.71 -4.49 24.85
C ALA A 26 -13.30 -4.02 24.47
N ILE A 27 -12.50 -4.89 23.84
CA ILE A 27 -11.14 -4.55 23.38
C ILE A 27 -11.19 -3.39 22.39
N ALA A 28 -12.12 -3.41 21.42
CA ALA A 28 -12.25 -2.33 20.45
C ALA A 28 -12.61 -0.97 21.09
N ILE A 29 -13.46 -0.97 22.12
CA ILE A 29 -13.82 0.25 22.87
C ILE A 29 -12.61 0.77 23.66
N GLU A 30 -11.85 -0.11 24.32
CA GLU A 30 -10.65 0.26 25.07
C GLU A 30 -9.54 0.81 24.16
N LEU A 31 -9.36 0.24 22.96
CA LEU A 31 -8.45 0.76 21.93
C LEU A 31 -8.82 2.19 21.51
N VAL A 32 -10.10 2.45 21.23
CA VAL A 32 -10.57 3.80 20.88
C VAL A 32 -10.37 4.78 22.04
N ALA A 33 -10.56 4.33 23.28
CA ALA A 33 -10.28 5.16 24.45
C ALA A 33 -8.79 5.51 24.58
N ALA A 34 -7.88 4.57 24.28
CA ALA A 34 -6.45 4.82 24.27
C ALA A 34 -6.05 5.88 23.21
N TRP A 35 -6.62 5.81 22.00
CA TRP A 35 -6.40 6.83 20.96
C TRP A 35 -6.95 8.20 21.35
N ALA A 36 -8.13 8.26 21.97
CA ALA A 36 -8.70 9.53 22.45
C ALA A 36 -7.81 10.18 23.53
N CYS A 37 -7.13 9.39 24.37
CA CYS A 37 -6.15 9.91 25.32
C CYS A 37 -4.93 10.50 24.60
N ASP A 38 -4.43 9.86 23.54
CA ASP A 38 -3.28 10.36 22.77
C ASP A 38 -3.62 11.68 22.05
N ASP A 39 -4.78 11.74 21.39
CA ASP A 39 -5.27 12.95 20.72
C ASP A 39 -5.36 14.13 21.70
N GLN A 40 -5.93 13.92 22.89
CA GLN A 40 -6.06 14.97 23.89
C GLN A 40 -4.70 15.48 24.39
N LEU A 41 -3.71 14.59 24.56
CA LEU A 41 -2.35 14.99 24.92
C LEU A 41 -1.67 15.80 23.81
N ASN A 42 -1.86 15.39 22.56
CA ASN A 42 -1.34 16.09 21.39
C ASN A 42 -1.97 17.49 21.24
N GLU A 43 -3.27 17.62 21.45
CA GLU A 43 -3.96 18.92 21.46
C GLU A 43 -3.46 19.83 22.59
N ALA A 44 -3.32 19.29 23.81
CA ALA A 44 -2.82 20.05 24.96
C ALA A 44 -1.39 20.58 24.72
N ALA A 45 -0.52 19.77 24.13
CA ALA A 45 0.86 20.14 23.80
C ALA A 45 0.95 21.28 22.76
N GLN A 46 -0.05 21.40 21.88
CA GLN A 46 -0.10 22.46 20.86
C GLN A 46 -0.72 23.78 21.35
N SER A 47 -1.56 23.73 22.38
CA SER A 47 -2.37 24.87 22.82
C SER A 47 -1.58 26.09 23.36
N GLY A 48 -0.33 25.91 23.81
CA GLY A 48 0.52 27.00 24.31
C GLY A 48 0.03 27.72 25.57
N ASP A 49 -1.13 27.33 26.11
CA ASP A 49 -1.72 27.92 27.31
C ASP A 49 -1.08 27.31 28.57
N GLY A 50 -0.82 28.14 29.58
CA GLY A 50 -0.10 27.77 30.81
C GLY A 50 -0.74 26.67 31.67
N LEU A 51 -1.89 26.13 31.24
CA LEU A 51 -2.52 24.92 31.77
C LEU A 51 -1.66 23.66 31.56
N ALA A 52 -0.68 23.72 30.65
CA ALA A 52 0.25 22.63 30.37
C ALA A 52 1.11 22.20 31.59
N HIS A 53 1.34 23.07 32.57
CA HIS A 53 2.23 22.79 33.70
C HIS A 53 1.66 21.86 34.79
N GLU A 54 0.33 21.78 34.96
CA GLU A 54 -0.29 20.77 35.86
C GLU A 54 -0.51 19.43 35.14
N ILE A 55 -0.56 19.45 33.80
CA ILE A 55 -0.72 18.26 32.97
C ILE A 55 0.64 17.59 32.70
N THR A 56 1.78 18.29 32.80
CA THR A 56 3.10 17.77 32.40
C THR A 56 3.52 16.46 33.07
N ASP A 57 3.32 16.28 34.37
CA ASP A 57 3.72 15.04 35.05
C ASP A 57 2.75 13.87 34.79
N LEU A 58 1.44 14.15 34.66
CA LEU A 58 0.48 13.14 34.20
C LEU A 58 0.69 12.83 32.71
N SER A 59 1.15 13.78 31.91
CA SER A 59 1.27 13.65 30.46
C SER A 59 2.31 12.64 30.04
N GLU A 60 3.45 12.51 30.74
CA GLU A 60 4.47 11.52 30.39
C GLU A 60 4.01 10.10 30.74
N ALA A 61 3.42 9.92 31.93
CA ALA A 61 2.86 8.63 32.34
C ALA A 61 1.68 8.22 31.45
N TYR A 62 0.79 9.17 31.10
CA TYR A 62 -0.33 8.93 30.20
C TYR A 62 0.12 8.69 28.76
N ALA A 63 1.07 9.46 28.22
CA ALA A 63 1.60 9.23 26.87
C ALA A 63 2.26 7.86 26.76
N ARG A 64 3.06 7.48 27.77
CA ARG A 64 3.68 6.15 27.82
C ARG A 64 2.63 5.04 27.95
N ALA A 65 1.59 5.24 28.76
CA ALA A 65 0.50 4.29 28.89
C ALA A 65 -0.31 4.18 27.60
N ALA A 66 -0.69 5.30 26.97
CA ALA A 66 -1.45 5.34 25.72
C ALA A 66 -0.70 4.67 24.57
N GLY A 67 0.59 4.98 24.39
CA GLY A 67 1.41 4.35 23.36
C GLY A 67 1.64 2.85 23.58
N PHE A 68 1.75 2.40 24.84
CA PHE A 68 1.81 0.97 25.16
C PHE A 68 0.45 0.29 24.92
N CYS A 69 -0.64 0.93 25.33
CA CYS A 69 -2.00 0.45 25.14
C CYS A 69 -2.35 0.29 23.67
N ASP A 70 -1.94 1.19 22.78
CA ASP A 70 -2.21 1.09 21.35
C ASP A 70 -1.69 -0.24 20.76
N ALA A 71 -0.40 -0.51 20.92
CA ALA A 71 0.22 -1.72 20.38
C ALA A 71 -0.36 -3.02 20.98
N GLU A 72 -0.55 -3.05 22.30
CA GLU A 72 -1.09 -4.23 22.98
C GLU A 72 -2.56 -4.46 22.64
N MET A 73 -3.38 -3.40 22.57
CA MET A 73 -4.80 -3.52 22.25
C MET A 73 -5.03 -3.86 20.78
N ILE A 74 -4.20 -3.36 19.85
CA ILE A 74 -4.22 -3.81 18.45
C ILE A 74 -3.91 -5.31 18.37
N SER A 75 -2.87 -5.77 19.08
CA SER A 75 -2.51 -7.20 19.09
C SER A 75 -3.63 -8.04 19.68
N ALA A 76 -4.17 -7.65 20.85
CA ALA A 76 -5.26 -8.36 21.51
C ALA A 76 -6.52 -8.41 20.63
N LEU A 77 -6.87 -7.30 19.96
CA LEU A 77 -8.00 -7.26 19.05
C LEU A 77 -7.80 -8.18 17.84
N GLN A 78 -6.60 -8.18 17.26
CA GLN A 78 -6.25 -9.05 16.15
C GLN A 78 -6.36 -10.53 16.56
N ASP A 79 -5.77 -10.92 17.69
CA ASP A 79 -5.79 -12.29 18.19
C ASP A 79 -7.23 -12.75 18.47
N ALA A 80 -8.01 -11.94 19.20
CA ALA A 80 -9.41 -12.26 19.51
C ALA A 80 -10.27 -12.47 18.25
N VAL A 81 -10.07 -11.64 17.22
CA VAL A 81 -10.79 -11.74 15.95
C VAL A 81 -10.33 -12.95 15.13
N VAL A 82 -9.03 -13.20 15.04
CA VAL A 82 -8.44 -14.31 14.27
C VAL A 82 -8.78 -15.67 14.89
N ASP A 83 -8.79 -15.78 16.21
CA ASP A 83 -9.15 -17.01 16.91
C ASP A 83 -10.65 -17.30 16.83
N ALA A 84 -11.49 -16.26 16.79
CA ALA A 84 -12.94 -16.41 16.78
C ALA A 84 -13.52 -16.69 15.38
N LEU A 85 -12.84 -16.29 14.30
CA LEU A 85 -13.34 -16.37 12.93
C LEU A 85 -12.53 -17.34 12.05
N PRO A 86 -13.20 -18.13 11.18
CA PRO A 86 -12.49 -18.97 10.22
C PRO A 86 -11.64 -18.14 9.25
N ARG A 87 -10.46 -18.66 8.90
CA ARG A 87 -9.47 -17.98 8.06
C ARG A 87 -10.04 -17.55 6.70
N GLU A 88 -10.97 -18.32 6.15
CA GLU A 88 -11.61 -18.08 4.85
C GLU A 88 -12.45 -16.79 4.79
N ILE A 89 -12.77 -16.20 5.94
CA ILE A 89 -13.38 -14.88 6.02
C ILE A 89 -12.40 -13.79 5.59
N PHE A 90 -11.11 -13.94 5.92
CA PHE A 90 -10.06 -12.96 5.62
C PHE A 90 -9.38 -13.20 4.27
N PHE A 91 -9.52 -14.40 3.69
CA PHE A 91 -8.82 -14.78 2.46
C PHE A 91 -9.73 -15.43 1.42
N GLU A 92 -9.42 -15.24 0.14
CA GLU A 92 -9.91 -16.03 -0.99
C GLU A 92 -8.72 -16.69 -1.67
N GLY A 93 -8.48 -17.97 -1.36
CA GLY A 93 -7.25 -18.67 -1.73
C GLY A 93 -6.03 -18.00 -1.07
N ALA A 94 -5.10 -17.51 -1.88
CA ALA A 94 -3.90 -16.80 -1.42
C ALA A 94 -4.09 -15.27 -1.32
N VAL A 95 -5.28 -14.75 -1.64
CA VAL A 95 -5.54 -13.30 -1.73
C VAL A 95 -6.27 -12.84 -0.47
N ALA A 96 -5.77 -11.79 0.19
CA ALA A 96 -6.45 -11.16 1.32
C ALA A 96 -7.70 -10.39 0.86
N ARG A 97 -8.77 -10.45 1.62
CA ARG A 97 -10.00 -9.69 1.37
C ARG A 97 -9.89 -8.27 1.91
N ILE A 98 -10.44 -7.32 1.18
CA ILE A 98 -10.42 -5.91 1.57
C ILE A 98 -11.72 -5.52 2.30
N PRO A 99 -11.67 -4.78 3.43
CA PRO A 99 -12.88 -4.36 4.15
C PRO A 99 -13.85 -3.57 3.27
N SER A 100 -15.11 -4.01 3.17
CA SER A 100 -16.14 -3.35 2.36
C SER A 100 -16.38 -1.89 2.73
N ARG A 101 -16.18 -1.54 4.01
CA ARG A 101 -16.34 -0.17 4.53
C ARG A 101 -15.40 0.87 3.93
N LEU A 102 -14.28 0.45 3.31
CA LEU A 102 -13.42 1.38 2.56
C LEU A 102 -14.08 1.90 1.27
N GLY A 103 -15.23 1.35 0.87
CA GLY A 103 -15.88 1.70 -0.38
C GLY A 103 -15.13 1.12 -1.60
N PRO A 104 -15.36 1.67 -2.80
CA PRO A 104 -14.73 1.20 -4.02
C PRO A 104 -13.21 1.41 -3.98
N ILE A 105 -12.47 0.41 -4.43
CA ILE A 105 -11.00 0.43 -4.57
C ILE A 105 -10.64 -0.10 -5.95
N CYS A 106 -9.74 0.58 -6.66
CA CYS A 106 -9.37 0.18 -8.00
C CYS A 106 -8.49 -1.08 -7.95
N ARG A 107 -8.91 -2.15 -8.65
CA ARG A 107 -8.18 -3.43 -8.77
C ARG A 107 -6.83 -3.32 -9.48
N CYS A 108 -6.55 -2.19 -10.14
CA CYS A 108 -5.31 -1.96 -10.86
C CYS A 108 -4.32 -1.08 -10.07
N CYS A 109 -4.78 0.03 -9.47
CA CYS A 109 -3.89 0.98 -8.82
C CYS A 109 -4.14 1.17 -7.31
N GLY A 110 -5.21 0.59 -6.75
CA GLY A 110 -5.52 0.71 -5.33
C GLY A 110 -6.14 2.04 -4.88
N CYS A 111 -6.38 3.00 -5.80
CA CYS A 111 -7.01 4.28 -5.45
C CYS A 111 -8.39 4.06 -4.82
N SER A 112 -8.84 4.98 -3.96
CA SER A 112 -10.14 4.93 -3.28
C SER A 112 -10.92 6.24 -3.44
N ALA A 113 -12.11 6.33 -2.84
CA ALA A 113 -12.91 7.56 -2.88
C ALA A 113 -12.24 8.74 -2.13
N SER A 114 -11.46 8.46 -1.09
CA SER A 114 -10.68 9.46 -0.35
C SER A 114 -9.26 9.63 -0.88
N ASP A 115 -8.91 8.89 -1.93
CA ASP A 115 -7.53 8.71 -2.36
C ASP A 115 -7.47 8.50 -3.88
N ALA A 116 -7.84 9.56 -4.62
CA ALA A 116 -7.99 9.48 -6.08
C ALA A 116 -6.64 9.51 -6.79
N CYS A 117 -6.57 8.93 -8.00
CA CYS A 117 -5.38 9.03 -8.84
C CYS A 117 -4.97 10.48 -9.10
N TRP A 118 -3.68 10.70 -9.38
CA TRP A 118 -3.17 12.00 -9.80
C TRP A 118 -3.93 12.56 -11.01
N GLY A 119 -4.36 13.83 -10.92
CA GLY A 119 -5.24 14.47 -11.92
C GLY A 119 -6.73 14.17 -11.74
N GLY A 120 -7.07 13.38 -10.71
CA GLY A 120 -8.42 12.91 -10.45
C GLY A 120 -8.78 11.68 -11.28
N CYS A 121 -9.58 10.80 -10.71
CA CYS A 121 -10.25 9.73 -11.42
C CYS A 121 -11.70 9.62 -10.97
N ASN A 122 -12.52 8.95 -11.76
CA ASN A 122 -13.87 8.54 -11.37
C ASN A 122 -14.00 7.02 -11.50
N TRP A 123 -15.07 6.46 -10.95
CA TRP A 123 -15.33 5.02 -11.04
C TRP A 123 -16.00 4.69 -12.36
N THR A 124 -15.40 3.76 -13.11
CA THR A 124 -15.95 3.20 -14.35
C THR A 124 -16.64 1.86 -14.13
N GLU A 125 -16.18 1.12 -13.11
CA GLU A 125 -16.77 -0.12 -12.60
C GLU A 125 -16.61 -0.12 -11.07
N ASP A 126 -17.23 -1.09 -10.39
CA ASP A 126 -17.23 -1.19 -8.91
C ASP A 126 -15.82 -1.21 -8.30
N ASP A 127 -14.84 -1.73 -9.04
CA ASP A 127 -13.43 -1.78 -8.64
C ASP A 127 -12.48 -1.37 -9.78
N LEU A 128 -12.89 -0.44 -10.66
CA LEU A 128 -12.01 0.14 -11.69
C LEU A 128 -12.20 1.63 -11.83
N CYS A 129 -11.12 2.39 -11.65
CA CYS A 129 -11.11 3.83 -11.89
C CYS A 129 -10.85 4.18 -13.35
N SER A 130 -11.27 5.37 -13.78
CA SER A 130 -11.12 5.89 -15.14
C SER A 130 -9.67 6.04 -15.61
N SER A 131 -8.72 6.22 -14.68
CA SER A 131 -7.30 6.28 -15.02
C SER A 131 -6.73 4.89 -15.35
N CYS A 132 -7.30 3.85 -14.75
CA CYS A 132 -6.96 2.46 -15.04
C CYS A 132 -7.85 1.86 -16.14
N ALA A 133 -9.04 2.43 -16.36
CA ALA A 133 -9.92 2.04 -17.45
C ALA A 133 -9.22 2.26 -18.79
N GLY A 134 -8.86 1.15 -19.45
CA GLY A 134 -8.10 1.17 -20.70
C GLY A 134 -6.58 1.22 -20.54
N SER A 135 -6.05 1.29 -19.31
CA SER A 135 -4.62 1.09 -19.06
C SER A 135 -4.28 -0.39 -19.20
N ARG A 136 -3.33 -0.71 -20.09
CA ARG A 136 -2.87 -2.07 -20.31
C ARG A 136 -1.92 -2.47 -19.20
N HIS A 137 -1.96 -3.73 -18.79
CA HIS A 137 -0.90 -4.31 -17.99
C HIS A 137 0.26 -4.66 -18.93
N VAL A 138 1.43 -4.12 -18.65
CA VAL A 138 2.62 -4.30 -19.49
C VAL A 138 3.79 -4.78 -18.65
N PHE A 139 4.71 -5.45 -19.33
CA PHE A 139 6.02 -5.81 -18.83
C PHE A 139 7.04 -4.83 -19.38
N VAL A 140 7.90 -4.34 -18.48
CA VAL A 140 9.14 -3.65 -18.83
C VAL A 140 10.21 -4.71 -18.85
N SER A 141 10.77 -4.97 -20.02
CA SER A 141 11.83 -5.96 -20.23
C SER A 141 13.10 -5.28 -20.70
N ALA A 142 14.25 -5.92 -20.49
CA ALA A 142 15.52 -5.46 -21.02
C ALA A 142 16.24 -6.59 -21.77
N ASP A 143 16.76 -6.28 -22.95
CA ASP A 143 17.64 -7.18 -23.69
C ASP A 143 19.05 -7.24 -23.06
N ARG A 144 19.92 -8.11 -23.59
CA ARG A 144 21.32 -8.23 -23.12
C ARG A 144 22.14 -6.93 -23.27
N ARG A 145 21.73 -6.01 -24.13
CA ARG A 145 22.39 -4.71 -24.33
C ARG A 145 21.82 -3.64 -23.39
N GLY A 146 20.83 -4.00 -22.58
CA GLY A 146 20.13 -3.12 -21.67
C GLY A 146 19.07 -2.26 -22.35
N VAL A 147 18.67 -2.55 -23.59
CA VAL A 147 17.58 -1.83 -24.27
C VAL A 147 16.26 -2.20 -23.63
N ILE A 148 15.53 -1.19 -23.17
CA ILE A 148 14.26 -1.35 -22.48
C ILE A 148 13.12 -1.38 -23.49
N SER A 149 12.24 -2.37 -23.34
CA SER A 149 10.98 -2.50 -24.07
C SER A 149 9.80 -2.48 -23.09
N ILE A 150 8.68 -1.88 -23.49
CA ILE A 150 7.42 -1.90 -22.74
C ILE A 150 6.37 -2.57 -23.63
N ALA A 151 5.86 -3.73 -23.22
CA ALA A 151 4.93 -4.52 -24.03
C ALA A 151 3.99 -5.40 -23.18
N GLU A 152 2.89 -5.88 -23.77
CA GLU A 152 1.94 -6.79 -23.09
C GLU A 152 2.51 -8.20 -22.83
N SER A 153 3.62 -8.55 -23.49
CA SER A 153 4.32 -9.81 -23.32
C SER A 153 5.83 -9.61 -23.41
N VAL A 154 6.59 -10.41 -22.65
CA VAL A 154 8.05 -10.36 -22.63
C VAL A 154 8.62 -11.06 -23.87
N PRO A 155 9.44 -10.39 -24.69
CA PRO A 155 10.18 -11.03 -25.78
C PRO A 155 11.10 -12.13 -25.25
N GLY A 156 11.27 -13.22 -26.01
CA GLY A 156 11.72 -14.52 -25.47
C GLY A 156 13.01 -14.53 -24.63
N GLU A 157 14.03 -13.75 -24.98
CA GLU A 157 15.32 -13.73 -24.26
C GLU A 157 15.47 -12.53 -23.32
N ASP A 158 14.46 -11.65 -23.24
CA ASP A 158 14.53 -10.47 -22.39
C ASP A 158 14.31 -10.84 -20.92
N ILE A 159 14.93 -10.05 -20.03
CA ILE A 159 14.72 -10.17 -18.59
C ILE A 159 13.64 -9.19 -18.16
N VAL A 160 12.65 -9.66 -17.41
CA VAL A 160 11.64 -8.79 -16.78
C VAL A 160 12.31 -7.88 -15.76
N VAL A 161 12.16 -6.58 -15.97
CA VAL A 161 12.61 -5.55 -15.04
C VAL A 161 11.51 -5.26 -14.01
N ILE A 162 10.30 -4.96 -14.49
CA ILE A 162 9.12 -4.66 -13.68
C ILE A 162 7.86 -4.85 -14.53
N ASP A 163 6.71 -5.05 -13.90
CA ASP A 163 5.40 -5.14 -14.56
C ASP A 163 4.33 -4.36 -13.78
N GLY A 164 3.25 -3.98 -14.46
CA GLY A 164 2.23 -3.09 -13.91
C GLY A 164 1.50 -2.24 -14.96
N PRO A 165 0.77 -1.20 -14.53
CA PRO A 165 0.00 -0.34 -15.44
C PRO A 165 0.90 0.45 -16.39
N GLU A 166 0.61 0.41 -17.70
CA GLU A 166 1.42 1.04 -18.76
C GLU A 166 1.69 2.52 -18.53
N ASN A 167 0.67 3.27 -18.11
CA ASN A 167 0.78 4.71 -17.84
C ASN A 167 1.79 5.02 -16.71
N LEU A 168 1.74 4.27 -15.62
CA LEU A 168 2.68 4.41 -14.49
C LEU A 168 4.08 3.98 -14.89
N LEU A 169 4.21 2.80 -15.50
CA LEU A 169 5.51 2.25 -15.86
C LEU A 169 6.21 3.08 -16.92
N THR A 170 5.50 3.57 -17.93
CA THR A 170 6.07 4.47 -18.94
C THR A 170 6.65 5.73 -18.30
N THR A 171 5.93 6.31 -17.33
CA THR A 171 6.38 7.50 -16.60
C THR A 171 7.61 7.22 -15.73
N ILE A 172 7.53 6.17 -14.90
CA ILE A 172 8.60 5.81 -13.96
C ILE A 172 9.86 5.41 -14.72
N VAL A 173 9.75 4.49 -15.69
CA VAL A 173 10.86 4.02 -16.50
C VAL A 173 11.46 5.16 -17.33
N GLY A 174 10.62 5.99 -17.95
CA GLY A 174 11.10 7.16 -18.72
C GLY A 174 11.93 8.12 -17.86
N SER A 175 11.56 8.31 -16.59
CA SER A 175 12.33 9.17 -15.67
C SER A 175 13.63 8.53 -15.15
N ALA A 176 13.65 7.21 -15.00
CA ALA A 176 14.75 6.49 -14.34
C ALA A 176 15.78 5.91 -15.30
N ALA A 177 15.37 5.61 -16.54
CA ALA A 177 16.21 5.03 -17.57
C ALA A 177 17.20 6.06 -18.13
N ARG A 178 18.31 5.54 -18.68
CA ARG A 178 19.22 6.35 -19.47
C ARG A 178 18.65 6.49 -20.89
N HIS A 179 18.72 7.69 -21.45
CA HIS A 179 18.31 7.93 -22.82
C HIS A 179 19.49 7.67 -23.77
N GLY A 180 19.30 6.71 -24.67
CA GLY A 180 20.21 6.42 -25.77
C GLY A 180 19.93 7.31 -26.99
N TYR A 181 20.72 7.09 -28.05
CA TYR A 181 20.44 7.70 -29.35
C TYR A 181 19.12 7.18 -29.92
N ALA A 182 18.47 7.98 -30.77
CA ALA A 182 17.18 7.67 -31.39
C ALA A 182 16.01 7.43 -30.41
N GLY A 183 16.11 7.93 -29.17
CA GLY A 183 15.02 7.86 -28.19
C GLY A 183 14.86 6.50 -27.49
N MET A 184 15.84 5.60 -27.63
CA MET A 184 15.84 4.33 -26.91
C MET A 184 16.05 4.56 -25.40
N LEU A 185 15.36 3.78 -24.58
CA LEU A 185 15.60 3.75 -23.13
C LEU A 185 16.56 2.60 -22.82
N LEU A 186 17.55 2.87 -21.97
CA LEU A 186 18.59 1.94 -21.59
C LEU A 186 18.60 1.76 -20.07
N VAL A 187 18.85 0.54 -19.60
CA VAL A 187 19.15 0.26 -18.20
C VAL A 187 20.49 0.93 -17.86
N PRO A 188 20.53 1.89 -16.90
CA PRO A 188 21.78 2.56 -16.54
C PRO A 188 22.84 1.57 -16.06
N GLY A 189 24.05 1.63 -16.65
CA GLY A 189 25.19 0.80 -16.27
C GLY A 189 25.36 -0.47 -17.12
N ILE A 190 24.32 -0.99 -17.77
CA ILE A 190 24.47 -2.17 -18.66
C ILE A 190 25.34 -1.85 -19.89
N PRO A 191 25.14 -0.74 -20.63
CA PRO A 191 25.97 -0.43 -21.80
C PRO A 191 27.46 -0.24 -21.49
N GLU A 192 27.80 0.07 -20.23
CA GLU A 192 29.17 0.28 -19.74
C GLU A 192 29.76 -0.97 -19.06
N ALA A 193 28.99 -2.03 -18.87
CA ALA A 193 29.41 -3.18 -18.11
C ALA A 193 30.53 -3.96 -18.82
N GLU A 194 31.65 -4.18 -18.12
CA GLU A 194 32.79 -4.93 -18.65
C GLU A 194 32.57 -6.46 -18.60
N SER A 195 31.50 -6.91 -17.94
CA SER A 195 31.15 -8.33 -17.79
C SER A 195 29.65 -8.53 -17.58
N ASP A 196 29.17 -9.77 -17.81
CA ASP A 196 27.78 -10.15 -17.55
C ASP A 196 27.40 -10.00 -16.07
N ALA A 197 28.34 -10.24 -15.15
CA ALA A 197 28.11 -10.04 -13.72
C ALA A 197 27.86 -8.56 -13.39
N ALA A 198 28.67 -7.66 -13.94
CA ALA A 198 28.48 -6.22 -13.77
C ALA A 198 27.17 -5.72 -14.40
N ALA A 199 26.77 -6.29 -15.55
CA ALA A 199 25.49 -5.98 -16.17
C ALA A 199 24.30 -6.44 -15.32
N LEU A 200 24.39 -7.63 -14.70
CA LEU A 200 23.37 -8.14 -13.80
C LEU A 200 23.25 -7.29 -12.53
N ASP A 201 24.38 -6.88 -11.94
CA ASP A 201 24.39 -5.97 -10.78
C ASP A 201 23.71 -4.63 -11.12
N ALA A 202 24.02 -4.06 -12.28
CA ALA A 202 23.38 -2.84 -12.77
C ALA A 202 21.85 -3.02 -12.95
N LEU A 203 21.42 -4.17 -13.49
CA LEU A 203 20.00 -4.50 -13.63
C LEU A 203 19.29 -4.59 -12.28
N VAL A 204 19.89 -5.27 -11.29
CA VAL A 204 19.31 -5.40 -9.93
C VAL A 204 19.16 -4.03 -9.28
N VAL A 205 20.18 -3.17 -9.36
CA VAL A 205 20.10 -1.80 -8.84
C VAL A 205 18.98 -1.00 -9.51
N PHE A 206 18.84 -1.15 -10.83
CA PHE A 206 17.76 -0.51 -11.57
C PHE A 206 16.38 -1.02 -11.16
N GLN A 207 16.19 -2.33 -11.03
CA GLN A 207 14.94 -2.93 -10.53
C GLN A 207 14.56 -2.40 -9.14
N CYS A 208 15.52 -2.35 -8.21
CA CYS A 208 15.30 -1.80 -6.87
C CYS A 208 14.85 -0.33 -6.93
N ARG A 209 15.46 0.48 -7.80
CA ARG A 209 15.06 1.88 -8.01
C ARG A 209 13.64 2.00 -8.57
N LEU A 210 13.29 1.20 -9.58
CA LEU A 210 11.95 1.24 -10.17
C LEU A 210 10.88 0.80 -9.16
N ARG A 211 11.13 -0.25 -8.38
CA ARG A 211 10.23 -0.67 -7.30
C ARG A 211 10.07 0.42 -6.24
N ALA A 212 11.16 1.04 -5.81
CA ALA A 212 11.09 2.15 -4.86
C ALA A 212 10.31 3.35 -5.43
N ALA A 213 10.51 3.68 -6.71
CA ALA A 213 9.76 4.76 -7.38
C ALA A 213 8.28 4.41 -7.53
N LEU A 214 7.95 3.17 -7.86
CA LEU A 214 6.57 2.69 -7.92
C LEU A 214 5.91 2.74 -6.55
N THR A 215 6.54 2.18 -5.51
CA THR A 215 6.06 2.26 -4.13
C THR A 215 5.89 3.70 -3.66
N SER A 216 6.87 4.57 -3.92
CA SER A 216 6.79 6.00 -3.56
C SER A 216 5.67 6.72 -4.28
N ARG A 217 5.42 6.40 -5.56
CA ARG A 217 4.29 6.94 -6.32
C ARG A 217 2.98 6.49 -5.69
N LEU A 218 2.83 5.19 -5.44
CA LEU A 218 1.65 4.63 -4.76
C LEU A 218 1.45 5.20 -3.35
N GLN A 219 2.52 5.53 -2.61
CA GLN A 219 2.45 6.11 -1.26
C GLN A 219 2.16 7.62 -1.25
N THR A 220 2.75 8.38 -2.18
CA THR A 220 2.45 9.81 -2.36
C THR A 220 1.04 9.99 -2.90
N GLU A 221 0.57 9.02 -3.68
CA GLU A 221 -0.82 8.90 -4.11
C GLU A 221 -1.77 8.58 -2.96
N ALA A 222 -1.27 8.05 -1.81
CA ALA A 222 -2.04 7.63 -0.63
C ALA A 222 -2.13 8.66 0.51
N ALA A 223 -1.47 9.81 0.37
CA ALA A 223 -1.45 10.86 1.39
C ALA A 223 -2.55 11.91 1.10
N PRO A 224 -3.40 12.25 2.08
CA PRO A 224 -4.56 13.13 1.90
C PRO A 224 -4.21 14.58 1.53
#